data_AF-A0A139XMZ2-F1
#
_entry.id   AF-A0A139XMZ2-F1
#
_cell.length_a   1.000
_cell.length_b   1.000
_cell.length_c   1.000
_cell.angle_alpha   90.00
_cell.angle_beta   90.00
_cell.angle_gamma   90.00
#
_symmetry.space_group_name_H-M   'P 1'
#
loop_
_entity.id
_entity.type
_entity.pdbx_description
1 polymer ?
#
loop_
_entity_poly.entity_id
_entity_poly.type
_entity_poly.pdbx_seq_one_letter_code
_entity_poly.pdbx_strand_id
1 'polypeptide(L)'
;ILASNPEVNFLLKQQQLLSLIERGDTFAAIDFAQLELAPCVRQHPDLLPKLEEAMALLAFSDLKCEEAQRLLGGMDQRQQTARRTDEAILDFFNLEQESALEHIAKNALWSQEQVRKK
;
A
#
# COMPACT_ATOMS: atom_id res chain seq x y z
N ILE A 1 9.91 7.70 1.91
CA ILE A 1 8.46 7.72 1.60
C ILE A 1 7.96 6.31 1.24
N LEU A 2 8.32 5.71 0.09
CA LEU A 2 8.04 4.27 -0.18
C LEU A 2 8.76 3.30 0.77
N ALA A 3 9.88 3.71 1.37
CA ALA A 3 10.59 2.98 2.41
C ALA A 3 10.12 3.31 3.85
N SER A 4 9.19 4.26 4.01
CA SER A 4 8.79 4.78 5.33
C SER A 4 7.50 4.16 5.86
N ASN A 5 6.76 3.41 5.02
CA ASN A 5 5.57 2.70 5.47
C ASN A 5 5.71 1.18 5.21
N PRO A 6 6.00 0.39 6.27
CA PRO A 6 6.22 -1.05 6.15
C PRO A 6 4.98 -1.79 5.61
N GLU A 7 3.78 -1.24 5.80
CA GLU A 7 2.54 -1.80 5.26
C GLU A 7 2.47 -1.69 3.73
N VAL A 8 2.87 -0.54 3.16
CA VAL A 8 2.89 -0.36 1.70
C VAL A 8 3.91 -1.29 1.05
N ASN A 9 5.08 -1.48 1.67
CA ASN A 9 6.09 -2.40 1.18
C ASN A 9 5.59 -3.86 1.19
N PHE A 10 4.91 -4.26 2.28
CA PHE A 10 4.27 -5.57 2.37
C PHE A 10 3.21 -5.76 1.28
N LEU A 11 2.35 -4.76 1.04
CA LEU A 11 1.30 -4.83 0.03
C LEU A 11 1.87 -4.98 -1.39
N LEU A 12 2.95 -4.29 -1.72
CA LEU A 12 3.66 -4.45 -3.00
C LEU A 12 4.21 -5.87 -3.16
N LYS A 13 4.88 -6.40 -2.14
CA LYS A 13 5.38 -7.77 -2.13
C LYS A 13 4.25 -8.80 -2.21
N GLN A 14 3.11 -8.53 -1.57
CA GLN A 14 1.92 -9.38 -1.64
C GLN A 14 1.37 -9.46 -3.07
N GLN A 15 1.33 -8.36 -3.81
CA GLN A 15 0.94 -8.38 -5.22
C GLN A 15 1.93 -9.16 -6.09
N GLN A 16 3.23 -9.06 -5.81
CA GLN A 16 4.23 -9.85 -6.51
C GLN A 16 4.09 -11.35 -6.22
N LEU A 17 3.77 -11.72 -4.98
CA LEU A 17 3.43 -13.10 -4.61
C LEU A 17 2.20 -13.58 -5.39
N LEU A 18 1.13 -12.79 -5.44
CA LEU A 18 -0.08 -13.10 -6.23
C LEU A 18 0.26 -13.36 -7.71
N SER A 19 1.11 -12.53 -8.32
CA SER A 19 1.56 -12.74 -9.70
C SER A 19 2.37 -14.04 -9.89
N LEU A 20 3.12 -14.50 -8.88
CA LEU A 20 3.82 -15.78 -8.92
C LEU A 20 2.83 -16.96 -8.82
N ILE A 21 1.82 -16.82 -7.96
CA ILE A 21 0.74 -17.79 -7.80
C ILE A 21 -0.07 -17.92 -9.10
N GLU A 22 -0.42 -16.81 -9.75
CA GLU A 22 -1.13 -16.80 -11.03
C GLU A 22 -0.34 -17.45 -12.18
N ARG A 23 1.00 -17.38 -12.14
CA ARG A 23 1.87 -18.05 -13.11
C ARG A 23 1.98 -19.56 -12.87
N GLY A 24 1.47 -20.06 -11.73
CA GLY A 24 1.55 -21.46 -11.33
C GLY A 24 2.91 -21.87 -10.79
N ASP A 25 3.82 -20.92 -10.52
CA ASP A 25 5.15 -21.22 -9.98
C ASP A 25 5.10 -21.29 -8.44
N THR A 26 4.64 -22.43 -7.95
CA THR A 26 4.43 -22.71 -6.52
C THR A 26 5.71 -22.61 -5.72
N PHE A 27 6.82 -23.12 -6.27
CA PHE A 27 8.11 -23.12 -5.60
C PHE A 27 8.67 -21.70 -5.46
N ALA A 28 8.64 -20.91 -6.54
CA ALA A 28 9.07 -19.51 -6.47
C ALA A 28 8.17 -18.67 -5.54
N ALA A 29 6.86 -18.94 -5.52
CA ALA A 29 5.93 -18.26 -4.62
C ALA A 29 6.25 -18.54 -3.14
N ILE A 30 6.50 -19.80 -2.77
CA ILE A 30 6.86 -20.18 -1.40
C ILE A 30 8.20 -19.57 -0.99
N ASP A 31 9.22 -19.65 -1.85
CA ASP A 31 10.55 -19.10 -1.57
C ASP A 31 10.48 -17.58 -1.38
N PHE A 32 9.75 -16.89 -2.26
CA PHE A 32 9.50 -15.46 -2.16
C PHE A 32 8.75 -15.09 -0.87
N ALA A 33 7.71 -15.84 -0.51
CA ALA A 33 6.97 -15.60 0.73
C ALA A 33 7.87 -15.73 1.97
N GLN A 34 8.78 -16.70 1.99
CA GLN A 34 9.71 -16.90 3.10
C GLN A 34 10.80 -15.83 3.15
N LEU A 35 11.36 -15.45 2.01
CA LEU A 35 12.48 -14.52 1.94
C LEU A 35 12.02 -13.07 2.17
N GLU A 36 10.92 -12.66 1.54
CA GLU A 36 10.52 -11.26 1.42
C GLU A 36 9.36 -10.86 2.32
N LEU A 37 8.39 -11.76 2.57
CA LEU A 37 7.16 -11.47 3.33
C LEU A 37 7.25 -11.91 4.80
N ALA A 38 7.91 -13.03 5.11
CA ALA A 38 8.07 -13.50 6.48
C ALA A 38 8.80 -12.50 7.41
N PRO A 39 9.86 -11.78 6.98
CA PRO A 39 10.46 -10.72 7.78
C PRO A 39 9.48 -9.58 8.10
N CYS A 40 8.62 -9.22 7.15
CA CYS A 40 7.62 -8.16 7.33
C CYS A 40 6.56 -8.56 8.36
N VAL A 41 6.09 -9.81 8.33
CA VAL A 41 5.11 -10.31 9.32
C VAL A 41 5.72 -10.44 10.72
N ARG A 42 7.01 -10.80 10.82
CA ARG A 42 7.72 -10.80 12.11
C ARG A 42 7.80 -9.40 12.74
N GLN A 43 7.92 -8.36 11.92
CA GLN A 43 7.94 -6.98 12.38
C GLN A 43 6.53 -6.44 12.65
N HIS A 44 5.53 -6.87 11.87
CA HIS A 44 4.14 -6.44 11.96
C HIS A 44 3.20 -7.66 11.95
N PRO A 45 2.88 -8.22 13.13
CA PRO A 45 2.03 -9.40 13.25
C PRO A 45 0.62 -9.20 12.67
N ASP A 46 0.12 -7.97 12.63
CA ASP A 46 -1.18 -7.61 12.07
C ASP A 46 -1.31 -7.93 10.56
N LEU A 47 -0.18 -8.15 9.89
CA LEU A 47 -0.11 -8.51 8.47
C LEU A 47 -0.15 -10.04 8.25
N LEU A 48 -0.03 -10.85 9.30
CA LEU A 48 -0.06 -12.32 9.21
C LEU A 48 -1.33 -12.84 8.51
N PRO A 49 -2.55 -12.37 8.84
CA PRO A 49 -3.76 -12.84 8.16
C PRO A 49 -3.73 -12.57 6.65
N LYS A 50 -3.11 -11.45 6.22
CA LYS A 50 -2.98 -11.11 4.80
C LYS A 50 -2.02 -12.06 4.07
N LEU A 51 -0.96 -12.52 4.74
CA LEU A 51 -0.04 -13.52 4.20
C LEU A 51 -0.71 -14.89 4.14
N GLU A 52 -1.43 -15.29 5.19
CA GLU A 52 -2.15 -16.57 5.24
C GLU A 52 -3.21 -16.68 4.15
N GLU A 53 -4.00 -15.62 3.92
CA GLU A 53 -4.96 -15.60 2.82
C GLU A 53 -4.27 -15.75 1.45
N ALA A 54 -3.13 -15.06 1.23
CA ALA A 54 -2.37 -15.17 -0.02
C ALA A 54 -1.77 -16.58 -0.20
N MET A 55 -1.27 -17.19 0.87
CA MET A 55 -0.74 -18.56 0.84
C MET A 55 -1.85 -19.61 0.68
N ALA A 56 -3.07 -19.33 1.16
CA ALA A 56 -4.21 -20.22 0.96
C ALA A 56 -4.55 -20.39 -0.53
N LEU A 57 -4.25 -19.40 -1.37
CA LEU A 57 -4.42 -19.50 -2.84
C LEU A 57 -3.58 -20.63 -3.45
N LEU A 58 -2.44 -20.97 -2.85
CA LEU A 58 -1.60 -22.10 -3.28
C LEU A 58 -2.25 -23.47 -3.03
N ALA A 59 -3.21 -23.56 -2.12
CA ALA A 59 -3.93 -24.80 -1.83
C ALA A 59 -5.03 -25.09 -2.87
N PHE A 60 -5.38 -24.13 -3.72
CA PHE A 60 -6.35 -24.32 -4.79
C PHE A 60 -5.68 -24.91 -6.02
N SER A 61 -6.22 -26.01 -6.52
CA SER A 61 -5.76 -26.65 -7.76
C SER A 61 -6.06 -25.82 -9.01
N ASP A 62 -7.10 -24.98 -8.96
CA ASP A 62 -7.48 -24.06 -10.03
C ASP A 62 -7.88 -22.70 -9.43
N LEU A 63 -7.16 -21.65 -9.80
CA LEU A 63 -7.44 -20.28 -9.38
C LEU A 63 -8.70 -19.69 -10.04
N LYS A 64 -9.27 -20.38 -11.04
CA LYS A 64 -10.53 -19.99 -11.67
C LYS A 64 -11.75 -20.47 -10.91
N CYS A 65 -11.60 -21.28 -9.86
CA CYS A 65 -12.73 -21.70 -9.05
C CYS A 65 -13.35 -20.50 -8.33
N GLU A 66 -14.66 -20.56 -8.07
CA GLU A 66 -15.42 -19.45 -7.51
C GLU A 66 -14.86 -19.02 -6.14
N GLU A 67 -14.37 -19.99 -5.36
CA GLU A 67 -13.78 -19.79 -4.04
C GLU A 67 -12.44 -19.04 -4.11
N ALA A 68 -11.58 -19.39 -5.06
CA ALA A 68 -10.30 -18.72 -5.28
C ALA A 68 -10.50 -17.30 -5.83
N GLN A 69 -11.44 -17.13 -6.77
CA GLN A 69 -11.80 -15.79 -7.28
C GLN A 69 -12.42 -14.90 -6.21
N ARG A 70 -13.23 -15.47 -5.31
CA ARG A 70 -13.79 -14.73 -4.16
C ARG A 70 -12.69 -14.28 -3.18
N LEU A 71 -11.70 -15.12 -2.92
CA LEU A 71 -10.53 -14.76 -2.12
C LEU A 71 -9.72 -13.65 -2.78
N LEU A 72 -9.41 -13.77 -4.07
CA LEU A 72 -8.69 -12.76 -4.86
C LEU A 72 -9.43 -11.41 -4.89
N GLY A 73 -10.73 -11.43 -5.21
CA GLY A 73 -11.55 -10.22 -5.24
C GLY A 73 -11.69 -9.57 -3.86
N GLY A 74 -11.72 -10.37 -2.79
CA GLY A 74 -11.72 -9.88 -1.41
C GLY A 74 -10.40 -9.23 -0.99
N MET A 75 -9.27 -9.68 -1.54
CA MET A 75 -7.97 -9.05 -1.33
C MET A 75 -7.87 -7.71 -2.05
N ASP A 76 -8.25 -7.65 -3.33
CA ASP A 76 -8.15 -6.42 -4.15
C ASP A 76 -9.05 -5.30 -3.58
N GLN A 77 -10.29 -5.62 -3.19
CA GLN A 77 -11.20 -4.65 -2.57
C GLN A 77 -10.66 -4.12 -1.23
N ARG A 78 -10.10 -4.99 -0.38
CA ARG A 78 -9.52 -4.58 0.91
C ARG A 78 -8.27 -3.73 0.69
N GLN A 79 -7.41 -4.10 -0.26
CA GLN A 79 -6.23 -3.31 -0.63
C GLN A 79 -6.60 -1.92 -1.16
N GLN A 80 -7.61 -1.85 -2.04
CA GLN A 80 -8.06 -0.58 -2.61
C GLN A 80 -8.75 0.30 -1.56
N THR A 81 -9.50 -0.31 -0.64
CA THR A 81 -10.13 0.40 0.49
C THR A 81 -9.09 0.95 1.45
N ALA A 82 -8.07 0.15 1.79
CA ALA A 82 -6.95 0.60 2.63
C ALA A 82 -6.20 1.75 1.95
N ARG A 83 -5.84 1.61 0.66
CA ARG A 83 -5.18 2.69 -0.10
C ARG A 83 -5.98 3.97 -0.14
N ARG A 84 -7.28 3.91 -0.45
CA ARG A 84 -8.15 5.09 -0.46
C ARG A 84 -8.32 5.70 0.93
N THR A 85 -8.34 4.87 1.96
CA THR A 85 -8.42 5.34 3.35
C THR A 85 -7.12 6.03 3.75
N ASP A 86 -5.98 5.47 3.38
CA ASP A 86 -4.65 6.05 3.60
C ASP A 86 -4.49 7.37 2.83
N GLU A 87 -4.89 7.41 1.55
CA GLU A 87 -4.95 8.63 0.74
C GLU A 87 -5.85 9.68 1.39
N ALA A 88 -7.05 9.30 1.83
CA ALA A 88 -7.98 10.20 2.51
C ALA A 88 -7.44 10.68 3.87
N ILE A 89 -6.71 9.85 4.61
CA ILE A 89 -6.03 10.22 5.86
C ILE A 89 -4.91 11.22 5.55
N LEU A 90 -4.10 10.97 4.53
CA LEU A 90 -3.02 11.86 4.10
C LEU A 90 -3.59 13.22 3.63
N ASP A 91 -4.67 13.21 2.87
CA ASP A 91 -5.41 14.40 2.46
C ASP A 91 -6.02 15.14 3.67
N PHE A 92 -6.59 14.40 4.63
CA PHE A 92 -7.24 14.97 5.81
C PHE A 92 -6.24 15.60 6.80
N PHE A 93 -5.08 14.99 7.00
CA PHE A 93 -4.05 15.52 7.89
C PHE A 93 -3.24 16.67 7.29
N ASN A 94 -3.38 16.95 5.99
CA ASN A 94 -2.78 18.10 5.31
C ASN A 94 -1.32 18.34 5.73
N LEU A 95 -0.53 17.26 5.84
CA LEU A 95 0.88 17.30 6.22
C LEU A 95 1.68 17.87 5.03
N GLU A 96 1.61 19.20 4.93
CA GLU A 96 2.34 20.16 4.09
C GLU A 96 2.14 20.06 2.56
N GLN A 97 0.97 20.48 2.04
CA GLN A 97 0.90 20.95 0.64
C GLN A 97 1.23 22.44 0.48
N GLU A 98 1.15 23.26 1.53
CA GLU A 98 1.81 24.57 1.50
C GLU A 98 3.09 24.47 2.31
N SER A 99 4.23 24.43 1.60
CA SER A 99 5.52 24.61 2.26
C SER A 99 5.47 25.92 3.06
N ALA A 100 6.10 25.98 4.24
CA ALA A 100 6.22 27.23 4.98
C ALA A 100 6.78 28.37 4.09
N LEU A 101 7.59 28.02 3.09
CA LEU A 101 8.08 28.90 2.03
C LEU A 101 6.97 29.50 1.17
N GLU A 102 5.97 28.72 0.78
CA GLU A 102 4.83 29.18 -0.01
C GLU A 102 3.96 30.15 0.78
N HIS A 103 3.78 29.86 2.07
CA HIS A 103 3.09 30.75 3.01
C HIS A 103 3.85 32.08 3.22
N ILE A 104 5.17 32.01 3.37
CA ILE A 104 6.03 33.21 3.48
C ILE A 104 6.05 34.00 2.17
N ALA A 105 6.11 33.32 1.01
CA ALA A 105 6.10 33.96 -0.30
C ALA A 105 4.78 34.69 -0.57
N LYS A 106 3.63 34.08 -0.24
CA LYS A 106 2.31 34.72 -0.31
C LYS A 106 2.23 35.95 0.60
N ASN A 107 2.73 35.85 1.83
CA ASN A 107 2.77 36.97 2.76
C ASN A 107 3.68 38.12 2.29
N ALA A 108 4.86 37.80 1.73
CA ALA A 108 5.78 38.79 1.19
C ALA A 108 5.20 39.51 -0.04
N LEU A 109 4.54 38.77 -0.94
CA LEU A 109 3.87 39.34 -2.11
C LEU A 109 2.72 40.25 -1.71
N TRP A 110 1.88 39.82 -0.76
CA TRP A 110 0.77 40.62 -0.25
C TRP A 110 1.25 41.91 0.44
N SER A 111 2.33 41.84 1.23
CA SER A 111 2.93 43.04 1.84
C SER A 111 3.43 44.04 0.79
N GLN A 112 4.08 43.55 -0.27
CA GLN A 112 4.55 44.42 -1.37
C GLN A 112 3.40 45.08 -2.11
N GLU A 113 2.30 44.36 -2.37
CA GLU A 113 1.12 44.95 -3.01
C GLU A 113 0.48 46.06 -2.17
N GLN A 114 0.45 45.89 -0.84
CA GLN A 114 -0.10 46.89 0.08
C GLN A 114 0.77 48.14 0.18
N VAL A 115 2.10 47.99 0.11
CA VAL A 115 3.03 49.13 0.04
C VAL A 115 2.91 49.85 -1.31
N ARG A 116 2.70 49.12 -2.41
CA ARG A 116 2.53 49.70 -3.75
C ARG A 116 1.19 50.43 -3.96
N LYS A 117 0.19 50.16 -3.11
CA LYS A 117 -1.13 50.81 -3.13
C LYS A 117 -1.18 52.09 -2.26
N LYS A 118 -0.12 52.42 -1.53
CA LYS A 118 0.08 53.71 -0.84
C LYS A 118 0.93 54.64 -1.70
#